data_AF-A0A6I1DWZ2-F1
#
_entry.id   AF-A0A6I1DWZ2-F1
#
_cell.length_a   1.000
_cell.length_b   1.000
_cell.length_c   1.000
_cell.angle_alpha   90.00
_cell.angle_beta   90.00
_cell.angle_gamma   90.00
#
_symmetry.space_group_name_H-M   'P 1'
#
loop_
_entity.id
_entity.type
_entity.pdbx_description
1 polymer ?
#
loop_
_entity_poly.entity_id
_entity_poly.type
_entity_poly.pdbx_seq_one_letter_code
_entity_poly.pdbx_strand_id
1 'polypeptide(L)'
;KYPDIKMIYNGFANSHTRQPQRESAIRAWQKPECIVVHEMFWTPTARMADIVLPISTPAECMDMTTSEDGRFLIPMKPAIKPQYESKPTYDAFAFIAGKLG
;
A
#
# COMPACT_ATOMS: atom_id res chain seq x y z
N LYS A 1 13.47 -19.87 16.17
CA LYS A 1 13.58 -20.04 14.70
C LYS A 1 12.50 -19.17 14.07
N TYR A 2 12.83 -18.28 13.13
CA TYR A 2 11.85 -17.42 12.47
C TYR A 2 11.12 -18.17 11.35
N PRO A 3 9.88 -17.77 11.00
CA PRO A 3 9.17 -18.34 9.86
C PRO A 3 9.91 -18.02 8.54
N ASP A 4 9.82 -18.93 7.58
CA ASP A 4 10.30 -18.72 6.22
C ASP A 4 9.21 -17.99 5.41
N ILE A 5 9.30 -16.65 5.41
CA ILE A 5 8.30 -15.78 4.77
C ILE A 5 8.50 -15.83 3.26
N LYS A 6 7.51 -16.36 2.54
CA LYS A 6 7.54 -16.49 1.07
C LYS A 6 6.96 -15.30 0.32
N MET A 7 6.03 -14.57 0.93
CA MET A 7 5.36 -13.45 0.28
C MET A 7 5.20 -12.28 1.23
N ILE A 8 5.39 -11.07 0.71
CA ILE A 8 5.06 -9.83 1.39
C ILE A 8 3.99 -9.10 0.58
N TYR A 9 2.89 -8.78 1.25
CA TYR A 9 1.88 -7.85 0.73
C TYR A 9 1.95 -6.56 1.53
N ASN A 10 2.28 -5.46 0.87
CA ASN A 10 2.45 -4.16 1.51
C ASN A 10 1.43 -3.15 0.97
N GLY A 11 0.45 -2.79 1.80
CA GLY A 11 -0.48 -1.71 1.51
C GLY A 11 -0.18 -0.48 2.33
N PHE A 12 0.34 0.58 1.69
CA PHE A 12 0.44 1.93 2.24
C PHE A 12 1.65 2.26 3.13
N ALA A 13 2.65 1.39 3.25
CA ALA A 13 3.89 1.72 3.97
C ALA A 13 5.09 1.87 3.03
N ASN A 14 5.75 3.03 3.07
CA ASN A 14 7.10 3.19 2.53
C ASN A 14 8.13 2.62 3.52
N SER A 15 8.22 1.29 3.57
CA SER A 15 9.06 0.57 4.53
C SER A 15 10.54 0.95 4.39
N HIS A 16 11.04 1.23 3.19
CA HIS A 16 12.48 1.50 3.01
C HIS A 16 12.92 2.88 3.48
N THR A 17 12.02 3.85 3.64
CA THR A 17 12.37 5.14 4.25
C THR A 17 12.23 5.11 5.77
N ARG A 18 11.38 4.23 6.31
CA ARG A 18 11.07 4.16 7.75
C ARG A 18 11.93 3.14 8.51
N GLN A 19 12.44 2.11 7.84
CA GLN A 19 13.21 1.06 8.47
C GLN A 19 14.64 1.53 8.79
N PRO A 20 15.08 1.46 10.07
CA PRO A 20 16.48 1.68 10.42
C PRO A 20 17.35 0.55 9.85
N GLN A 21 18.67 0.80 9.74
CA GLN A 21 19.64 -0.18 9.21
C GLN A 21 19.32 -0.61 7.77
N ARG A 22 19.43 0.33 6.83
CA ARG A 22 19.09 0.16 5.41
C ARG A 22 19.68 -1.12 4.77
N GLU A 23 20.94 -1.43 5.05
CA GLU A 23 21.62 -2.59 4.46
C GLU A 23 21.01 -3.93 4.87
N SER A 24 20.63 -4.09 6.14
CA SER A 24 19.98 -5.31 6.60
C SER A 24 18.55 -5.40 6.06
N ALA A 25 17.85 -4.26 5.98
CA ALA A 25 16.50 -4.19 5.40
C ALA A 25 16.50 -4.57 3.91
N ILE A 26 17.44 -4.08 3.11
CA ILE A 26 17.57 -4.46 1.69
C ILE A 26 17.82 -5.96 1.54
N ARG A 27 18.76 -6.52 2.31
CA ARG A 27 19.03 -7.97 2.28
C ARG A 27 17.82 -8.80 2.69
N ALA A 28 17.03 -8.34 3.65
CA ALA A 28 15.80 -9.02 4.06
C ALA A 28 14.71 -8.93 2.99
N TRP A 29 14.59 -7.78 2.32
CA TRP A 29 13.62 -7.53 1.26
C TRP A 29 13.85 -8.39 0.01
N GLN A 30 15.05 -8.94 -0.17
CA GLN A 30 15.36 -9.85 -1.28
C GLN A 30 15.08 -11.34 -0.98
N LYS A 31 14.61 -11.67 0.24
CA LYS A 31 14.37 -13.06 0.65
C LYS A 31 13.02 -13.63 0.22
N PRO A 32 11.89 -12.89 0.29
CA PRO A 32 10.61 -13.40 -0.17
C PRO A 32 10.64 -13.72 -1.67
N GLU A 33 9.82 -14.68 -2.07
CA GLU A 33 9.66 -15.09 -3.47
C GLU A 33 8.77 -14.12 -4.26
N CYS A 34 7.89 -13.37 -3.57
CA CYS A 34 7.04 -12.37 -4.20
C CYS A 34 6.72 -11.20 -3.25
N ILE A 35 6.80 -9.98 -3.78
CA ILE A 35 6.49 -8.74 -3.08
C ILE A 35 5.49 -7.94 -3.90
N VAL A 36 4.30 -7.76 -3.33
CA VAL A 36 3.22 -6.95 -3.90
C VAL A 36 3.09 -5.66 -3.11
N VAL A 37 3.05 -4.53 -3.82
CA VAL A 37 2.93 -3.20 -3.21
C VAL A 37 1.73 -2.46 -3.78
N HIS A 38 0.82 -2.05 -2.90
CA HIS A 38 -0.26 -1.10 -3.17
C HIS A 38 0.26 0.32 -2.96
N GLU A 39 0.28 1.11 -4.03
CA GLU A 39 0.97 2.39 -3.99
C GLU A 39 0.39 3.42 -4.97
N MET A 40 0.42 4.68 -4.55
CA MET A 40 -0.05 5.83 -5.32
C MET A 40 1.09 6.65 -5.94
N PHE A 41 2.33 6.49 -5.45
CA PHE A 41 3.52 7.17 -5.95
C PHE A 41 4.70 6.23 -6.20
N TRP A 42 5.65 6.56 -7.09
CA TRP A 42 6.86 5.74 -7.30
C TRP A 42 7.87 5.85 -6.12
N THR A 43 7.51 5.31 -4.95
CA THR A 43 8.31 5.29 -3.72
C THR A 43 9.47 4.29 -3.81
N PRO A 44 10.52 4.39 -2.97
CA PRO A 44 11.57 3.38 -2.91
C PRO A 44 11.05 1.97 -2.64
N THR A 45 9.96 1.82 -1.89
CA THR A 45 9.32 0.52 -1.66
C THR A 45 8.63 -0.02 -2.90
N ALA A 46 7.92 0.80 -3.66
CA ALA A 46 7.41 0.37 -4.97
C ALA A 46 8.53 0.04 -5.96
N ARG A 47 9.68 0.75 -5.89
CA ARG A 47 10.86 0.43 -6.72
C ARG A 47 11.48 -0.94 -6.49
N MET A 48 11.22 -1.53 -5.34
CA MET A 48 11.79 -2.80 -4.94
C MET A 48 10.73 -3.91 -4.87
N ALA A 49 9.56 -3.70 -5.47
CA ALA A 49 8.48 -4.68 -5.54
C ALA A 49 8.55 -5.48 -6.85
N ASP A 50 8.04 -6.71 -6.81
CA ASP A 50 7.82 -7.52 -8.02
C ASP A 50 6.55 -7.06 -8.75
N ILE A 51 5.51 -6.69 -7.99
CA ILE A 51 4.22 -6.24 -8.50
C ILE A 51 3.82 -4.94 -7.80
N VAL A 52 3.52 -3.91 -8.59
CA VAL A 52 2.97 -2.63 -8.10
C VAL A 52 1.53 -2.49 -8.59
N LEU A 53 0.61 -2.30 -7.65
CA LEU A 53 -0.81 -2.07 -7.94
C LEU A 53 -1.13 -0.59 -7.68
N PRO A 54 -1.60 0.17 -8.70
CA PRO A 54 -1.87 1.59 -8.56
C PRO A 54 -3.10 1.84 -7.69
N ILE A 55 -2.94 2.57 -6.60
CA ILE A 55 -4.03 2.95 -5.70
C ILE A 55 -4.34 4.44 -5.81
N SER A 56 -5.62 4.78 -5.71
CA SER A 56 -6.10 6.15 -5.75
C SER A 56 -5.58 6.99 -4.58
N THR A 57 -5.36 8.28 -4.82
CA THR A 57 -5.00 9.21 -3.75
C THR A 57 -6.18 9.48 -2.80
N PRO A 58 -5.95 10.04 -1.60
CA PRO A 58 -7.05 10.43 -0.71
C PRO A 58 -8.00 11.47 -1.31
N ALA A 59 -7.57 12.23 -2.33
CA ALA A 59 -8.41 13.17 -3.06
C ALA A 59 -9.34 12.48 -4.09
N GLU A 60 -9.06 11.23 -4.44
CA GLU A 60 -9.80 10.43 -5.42
C GLU A 60 -10.74 9.40 -4.77
N CYS A 61 -10.61 9.18 -3.46
CA CYS A 61 -11.28 8.11 -2.72
C CYS A 61 -12.31 8.67 -1.73
N MET A 62 -13.39 7.92 -1.54
CA MET A 62 -14.29 8.13 -0.41
C MET A 62 -13.75 7.40 0.81
N ASP A 63 -13.51 8.11 1.91
CA ASP A 63 -13.00 7.54 3.15
C ASP A 63 -13.45 8.37 4.36
N MET A 64 -12.99 8.02 5.56
CA MET A 64 -13.17 8.81 6.77
C MET A 64 -11.86 8.88 7.56
N THR A 65 -11.58 10.04 8.14
CA THR A 65 -10.43 10.24 9.03
C THR A 65 -10.88 10.89 10.33
N THR A 66 -9.98 11.01 11.30
CA THR A 66 -10.24 11.73 12.55
C THR A 66 -9.47 13.06 12.57
N SER A 67 -9.96 14.03 13.36
CA SER A 67 -9.13 15.16 13.75
C SER A 67 -7.88 14.69 14.50
N GLU A 68 -6.84 15.52 14.52
CA GLU A 68 -5.57 15.19 15.17
C GLU A 68 -5.72 14.94 16.69
N ASP A 69 -6.66 15.64 17.33
CA ASP A 69 -7.03 15.45 18.73
C ASP A 69 -8.06 14.33 18.96
N GLY A 70 -8.49 13.63 17.90
CA GLY A 70 -9.42 12.50 17.94
C GLY A 70 -10.87 12.85 18.26
N ARG A 71 -11.24 14.14 18.33
CA ARG A 71 -12.58 14.57 18.76
C ARG A 71 -13.62 14.56 17.65
N PHE A 72 -13.20 14.65 16.39
CA PHE A 72 -14.10 14.74 15.25
C PHE A 72 -13.84 13.59 14.28
N LEU A 73 -14.93 12.99 13.81
CA LEU A 73 -14.93 12.14 12.62
C LEU A 73 -15.15 13.03 11.39
N ILE A 74 -14.24 12.96 10.43
CA ILE A 74 -14.21 13.79 9.24
C ILE A 74 -14.47 12.88 8.02
N PRO A 75 -15.64 13.00 7.37
CA PRO A 75 -15.89 12.30 6.12
C PRO A 75 -15.08 12.92 4.98
N MET A 76 -14.29 12.11 4.29
CA MET A 76 -13.51 12.49 3.12
C MET A 76 -14.30 12.15 1.86
N LYS A 77 -14.83 13.19 1.20
CA LYS A 77 -15.48 13.05 -0.10
C LYS A 77 -14.44 13.15 -1.21
N PRO A 78 -14.53 12.33 -2.28
CA PRO A 78 -13.62 12.43 -3.41
C PRO A 78 -13.79 13.80 -4.08
N ALA A 79 -12.68 14.52 -4.25
CA ALA A 79 -12.65 15.79 -4.96
C ALA A 79 -12.63 15.58 -6.48
N ILE A 80 -11.99 14.49 -6.93
CA ILE A 80 -11.92 14.06 -8.33
C ILE A 80 -12.18 12.56 -8.43
N LYS A 81 -12.40 12.06 -9.65
CA LYS A 81 -12.50 10.60 -9.89
C LYS A 81 -11.10 9.96 -9.87
N PRO A 82 -10.98 8.66 -9.53
CA PRO A 82 -9.74 7.90 -9.71
C PRO A 82 -9.11 8.13 -11.08
N GLN A 83 -7.81 8.40 -11.08
CA GLN A 83 -7.07 8.72 -12.31
C GLN A 83 -6.42 7.48 -12.90
N TYR A 84 -6.36 7.43 -14.24
CA TYR A 84 -5.76 6.32 -14.99
C TYR A 84 -6.40 4.98 -14.62
N GLU A 85 -5.60 3.99 -14.24
CA GLU A 85 -6.04 2.67 -13.80
C GLU A 85 -6.10 2.54 -12.27
N SER A 86 -5.89 3.65 -11.54
CA SER A 86 -5.90 3.64 -10.08
C SER A 86 -7.26 3.21 -9.56
N LYS A 87 -7.26 2.49 -8.44
CA LYS A 87 -8.48 2.08 -7.74
C LYS A 87 -8.42 2.49 -6.27
N PRO A 88 -9.55 2.87 -5.67
CA PRO A 88 -9.67 2.91 -4.22
C PRO A 88 -9.20 1.59 -3.60
N THR A 89 -8.55 1.66 -2.44
CA THR A 89 -7.99 0.49 -1.74
C THR A 89 -9.00 -0.63 -1.57
N TYR A 90 -10.22 -0.28 -1.17
CA TYR A 90 -11.31 -1.24 -0.97
C TYR A 90 -11.64 -1.97 -2.28
N ASP A 91 -11.83 -1.24 -3.37
CA ASP A 91 -12.15 -1.81 -4.68
C ASP A 91 -11.02 -2.69 -5.21
N ALA A 92 -9.76 -2.31 -4.98
CA ALA A 92 -8.60 -3.11 -5.35
C ALA A 92 -8.60 -4.46 -4.62
N PHE A 93 -8.81 -4.47 -3.30
CA PHE A 93 -8.90 -5.72 -2.55
C PHE A 93 -10.13 -6.55 -2.90
N ALA A 94 -11.29 -5.92 -3.13
CA ALA A 94 -12.50 -6.61 -3.58
C ALA A 94 -12.28 -7.28 -4.94
N PHE A 95 -11.59 -6.60 -5.86
CA PHE A 95 -11.20 -7.18 -7.15
C PHE A 95 -10.30 -8.40 -6.99
N ILE A 96 -9.27 -8.31 -6.13
CA ILE A 96 -8.36 -9.43 -5.86
C ILE A 96 -9.11 -10.59 -5.23
N ALA A 97 -9.95 -10.33 -4.23
CA ALA A 97 -10.78 -11.35 -3.60
C ALA A 97 -11.65 -12.08 -4.64
N GLY A 98 -12.31 -11.34 -5.53
CA GLY A 98 -13.09 -11.93 -6.61
C GLY A 98 -12.29 -12.80 -7.61
N LYS A 99 -10.97 -12.64 -7.67
CA LYS A 99 -10.09 -13.51 -8.47
C LYS A 99 -9.59 -14.75 -7.71
N LEU A 100 -9.60 -14.71 -6.39
CA LEU A 100 -9.13 -15.81 -5.54
C LEU A 100 -10.23 -16.82 -5.19
N GLY A 101 -11.49 -16.49 -5.46
CA GLY A 101 -12.66 -17.32 -5.13
C GLY A 101 -13.13 -17.13 -3.69
#